data_AF-A0A2M7M0I8-F1
#
_entry.id   AF-A0A2M7M0I8-F1
#
_cell.length_a   1.000
_cell.length_b   1.000
_cell.length_c   1.000
_cell.angle_alpha   90.00
_cell.angle_beta   90.00
_cell.angle_gamma   90.00
#
_symmetry.space_group_name_H-M   'P 1'
#
loop_
_entity.id
_entity.type
_entity.pdbx_description
1 polymer ?
#
loop_
_entity_poly.entity_id
_entity_poly.type
_entity_poly.pdbx_seq_one_letter_code
_entity_poly.pdbx_strand_id
1 'polypeptide(L)'
;MKKPLSLTQKTLNVWAIILIVWSIYRANFRLAEWIDELIIKPLIFVLPVVYYVIKIEKTAFFEAVDLKKRLKKVDWLISITIGLLFVFTIALANYLKNKHLQFNTTQPILMIVVLAFATGITEEILSRGFVLKRLYADSKNLLSATFLSSILFFFLHV
;
A
#
# COMPACT_ATOMS: atom_id res chain seq x y z
N MET A 1 36.16 2.21 -10.35
CA MET A 1 34.86 1.84 -10.95
C MET A 1 33.81 1.80 -9.84
N LYS A 2 32.70 2.54 -9.96
CA LYS A 2 31.62 2.50 -8.96
C LYS A 2 30.95 1.12 -9.00
N LYS A 3 30.80 0.44 -7.86
CA LYS A 3 30.08 -0.83 -7.78
C LYS A 3 28.64 -0.61 -8.27
N PRO A 4 28.06 -1.54 -9.06
CA PRO A 4 26.67 -1.43 -9.46
C PRO A 4 25.79 -1.41 -8.20
N LEU A 5 24.82 -0.48 -8.16
CA LEU A 5 23.89 -0.37 -7.04
C LEU A 5 23.09 -1.68 -6.89
N SER A 6 22.92 -2.14 -5.64
CA SER A 6 22.10 -3.32 -5.34
C SER A 6 20.63 -3.07 -5.66
N LEU A 7 19.87 -4.15 -5.89
CA LEU A 7 18.44 -4.06 -6.17
C LEU A 7 17.69 -3.38 -5.02
N THR A 8 18.04 -3.72 -3.78
CA THR A 8 17.53 -3.08 -2.56
C THR A 8 17.81 -1.59 -2.55
N GLN A 9 19.04 -1.17 -2.83
CA GLN A 9 19.38 0.26 -2.80
C GLN A 9 18.59 1.04 -3.84
N LYS A 10 18.41 0.49 -5.04
CA LYS A 10 17.58 1.10 -6.07
C LYS A 10 16.10 1.18 -5.65
N THR A 11 15.58 0.11 -5.04
CA THR A 11 14.20 0.05 -4.54
C THR A 11 13.97 1.09 -3.45
N LEU A 12 14.88 1.18 -2.47
CA LEU A 12 14.82 2.16 -1.39
C LEU A 12 14.94 3.60 -1.90
N ASN A 13 15.73 3.84 -2.94
CA ASN A 13 15.79 5.17 -3.57
C ASN A 13 14.45 5.55 -4.19
N VAL A 14 13.80 4.64 -4.92
CA VAL A 14 12.46 4.89 -5.48
C VAL A 14 11.44 5.13 -4.37
N TRP A 15 11.45 4.28 -3.34
CA TRP A 15 10.57 4.45 -2.19
C TRP A 15 10.80 5.79 -1.47
N ALA A 16 12.06 6.21 -1.28
CA ALA A 16 12.39 7.49 -0.64
C ALA A 16 11.92 8.69 -1.49
N ILE A 17 12.05 8.61 -2.82
CA ILE A 17 11.50 9.63 -3.72
C ILE A 17 9.98 9.72 -3.57
N ILE A 18 9.29 8.56 -3.56
CA ILE A 18 7.84 8.51 -3.37
C ILE A 18 7.46 9.15 -2.03
N LEU A 19 8.14 8.79 -0.95
CA LEU A 19 7.91 9.36 0.38
C LEU A 19 8.05 10.88 0.36
N ILE A 20 9.17 11.41 -0.14
CA ILE A 20 9.43 12.85 -0.19
C ILE A 20 8.34 13.58 -0.99
N VAL A 21 8.02 13.09 -2.18
CA VAL A 21 6.99 13.70 -3.04
C VAL A 21 5.62 13.65 -2.37
N TRP A 22 5.27 12.53 -1.74
CA TRP A 22 4.01 12.37 -1.02
C TRP A 22 3.91 13.29 0.20
N SER A 23 4.97 13.37 1.00
CA SER A 23 5.01 14.25 2.17
C SER A 23 4.89 15.72 1.78
N ILE A 24 5.60 16.16 0.72
CA ILE A 24 5.47 17.52 0.19
C ILE A 24 4.05 17.77 -0.32
N TYR A 25 3.47 16.82 -1.05
CA TYR A 25 2.09 16.93 -1.52
C TYR A 25 1.12 17.10 -0.35
N ARG A 26 1.15 16.21 0.66
CA ARG A 26 0.24 16.25 1.81
C ARG A 26 0.44 17.46 2.72
N ALA A 27 1.65 18.01 2.78
CA ALA A 27 1.92 19.22 3.55
C ALA A 27 1.29 20.47 2.91
N ASN A 28 1.25 20.54 1.58
CA ASN A 28 0.85 21.75 0.85
C ASN A 28 -0.58 21.68 0.28
N PHE A 29 -1.10 20.49 -0.02
CA PHE A 29 -2.38 20.29 -0.67
C PHE A 29 -3.32 19.43 0.18
N ARG A 30 -4.59 19.84 0.21
CA ARG A 30 -5.70 19.10 0.83
C ARG A 30 -6.90 19.18 -0.11
N LEU A 31 -6.89 18.36 -1.16
CA LEU A 31 -8.00 18.28 -2.10
C LEU A 31 -9.13 17.43 -1.50
N ALA A 32 -10.23 17.30 -2.26
CA ALA A 32 -11.29 16.38 -1.89
C ALA A 32 -10.73 14.95 -1.79
N GLU A 33 -11.19 14.20 -0.79
CA GLU A 33 -10.70 12.86 -0.44
C GLU A 33 -10.67 11.91 -1.65
N TRP A 34 -11.68 12.00 -2.52
CA TRP A 34 -11.75 11.17 -3.71
C TRP A 34 -10.65 11.48 -4.74
N ILE A 35 -10.20 12.73 -4.84
CA ILE A 35 -9.11 13.12 -5.75
C ILE A 35 -7.78 12.62 -5.19
N ASP A 36 -7.57 12.83 -3.88
CA ASP A 36 -6.36 12.41 -3.18
C ASP A 36 -6.16 10.90 -3.30
N GLU A 37 -7.21 10.11 -3.04
CA GLU A 37 -7.12 8.65 -2.98
C GLU A 37 -7.22 7.97 -4.36
N LEU A 38 -8.03 8.47 -5.30
CA LEU A 38 -8.23 7.80 -6.61
C LEU A 38 -7.25 8.27 -7.68
N ILE A 39 -6.70 9.48 -7.57
CA ILE A 39 -5.87 10.07 -8.62
C ILE A 39 -4.46 10.30 -8.11
N ILE A 40 -4.32 11.10 -7.06
CA ILE A 40 -3.01 11.59 -6.64
C ILE A 40 -2.16 10.48 -6.00
N LYS A 41 -2.74 9.68 -5.11
CA LYS A 41 -2.00 8.57 -4.48
C LYS A 41 -1.56 7.53 -5.52
N PRO A 42 -2.39 7.02 -6.45
CA PRO A 42 -1.93 6.13 -7.53
C PRO A 42 -0.85 6.77 -8.40
N LEU A 43 -0.98 8.07 -8.71
CA LEU A 43 0.00 8.78 -9.51
C LEU A 43 1.36 8.84 -8.80
N ILE A 44 1.40 9.14 -7.50
CA ILE A 44 2.65 9.27 -6.76
C ILE A 44 3.22 7.90 -6.39
N PHE A 45 2.38 6.91 -6.07
CA PHE A 45 2.82 5.63 -5.53
C PHE A 45 3.08 4.61 -6.63
N VAL A 46 2.19 4.51 -7.62
CA VAL A 46 2.23 3.44 -8.64
C VAL A 46 3.04 3.87 -9.85
N LEU A 47 2.96 5.14 -10.29
CA LEU A 47 3.66 5.57 -11.51
C LEU A 47 5.19 5.39 -11.42
N PRO A 48 5.88 5.80 -10.33
CA PRO A 48 7.34 5.59 -10.24
C PRO A 48 7.69 4.10 -10.19
N VAL A 49 6.84 3.27 -9.58
CA VAL A 49 6.99 1.82 -9.55
C VAL A 49 6.85 1.22 -10.95
N VAL A 50 5.80 1.59 -11.69
CA VAL A 50 5.59 1.16 -13.08
C VAL A 50 6.79 1.54 -13.94
N TYR A 51 7.24 2.79 -13.84
CA TYR A 51 8.41 3.28 -14.55
C TYR A 51 9.67 2.47 -14.23
N TYR A 52 9.93 2.23 -12.95
CA TYR A 52 11.06 1.43 -12.48
C TYR A 52 11.01 0.02 -13.05
N VAL A 53 9.87 -0.67 -12.93
CA VAL A 53 9.72 -2.05 -13.39
C VAL A 53 9.95 -2.16 -14.89
N ILE A 54 9.30 -1.30 -15.69
CA ILE A 54 9.39 -1.38 -17.16
C ILE A 54 10.77 -1.01 -17.66
N LYS A 55 11.39 0.04 -17.10
CA LYS A 55 12.67 0.57 -17.63
C LYS A 55 13.89 -0.14 -17.06
N ILE A 56 13.87 -0.53 -15.79
CA ILE A 56 15.04 -1.08 -15.09
C ILE A 56 14.98 -2.60 -15.04
N GLU A 57 13.85 -3.17 -14.60
CA GLU A 57 13.71 -4.63 -14.51
C GLU A 57 13.33 -5.28 -15.85
N LYS A 58 12.73 -4.52 -16.78
CA LYS A 58 12.27 -4.98 -18.11
C LYS A 58 11.33 -6.20 -18.04
N THR A 59 10.57 -6.31 -16.95
CA THR A 59 9.58 -7.37 -16.73
C THR A 59 8.17 -6.82 -16.89
N ALA A 60 7.19 -7.70 -17.10
CA ALA A 60 5.80 -7.30 -17.15
C ALA A 60 5.34 -6.82 -15.76
N PHE A 61 4.72 -5.64 -15.68
CA PHE A 61 4.30 -5.02 -14.41
C PHE A 61 3.50 -5.97 -13.50
N PHE A 62 2.50 -6.66 -14.05
CA PHE A 62 1.66 -7.58 -13.29
C PHE A 62 2.44 -8.79 -12.74
N GLU A 63 3.50 -9.23 -13.40
CA GLU A 63 4.41 -10.27 -12.88
C GLU A 63 5.33 -9.72 -11.80
N ALA A 64 5.82 -8.50 -12.02
CA ALA A 64 6.73 -7.83 -11.11
C ALA A 64 6.06 -7.52 -9.75
N VAL A 65 4.75 -7.25 -9.73
CA VAL A 65 3.95 -6.93 -8.54
C VAL A 65 3.20 -8.16 -7.99
N ASP A 66 3.34 -9.33 -8.61
CA ASP A 66 2.71 -10.61 -8.21
C ASP A 66 1.16 -10.62 -8.27
N LEU A 67 0.59 -9.72 -9.08
CA LEU A 67 -0.87 -9.60 -9.30
C LEU A 67 -1.46 -10.70 -10.20
N LYS A 68 -0.62 -11.54 -10.83
CA LYS A 68 -1.08 -12.64 -11.71
C LYS A 68 -1.57 -13.88 -10.97
N LYS A 69 -1.35 -14.00 -9.66
CA LYS A 69 -1.75 -15.20 -8.92
C LYS A 69 -3.28 -15.33 -8.87
N ARG A 70 -3.77 -16.52 -9.24
CA ARG A 70 -5.19 -16.87 -9.06
C ARG A 70 -5.49 -16.88 -7.57
N LEU A 71 -6.44 -16.03 -7.15
CA LEU A 71 -6.98 -16.01 -5.80
C LEU A 71 -7.56 -17.39 -5.47
N LYS A 72 -7.06 -18.01 -4.41
CA LYS A 72 -7.61 -19.25 -3.88
C LYS A 72 -8.78 -18.93 -2.97
N LYS A 73 -9.67 -19.91 -2.76
CA LYS A 73 -10.78 -19.77 -1.80
C LYS A 73 -10.28 -19.41 -0.38
N VAL A 74 -9.10 -19.91 -0.01
CA VAL A 74 -8.45 -19.61 1.27
C VAL A 74 -8.09 -18.12 1.38
N ASP A 75 -7.61 -17.50 0.30
CA ASP A 75 -7.24 -16.08 0.31
C ASP A 75 -8.47 -15.21 0.59
N TRP A 76 -9.61 -15.53 -0.03
CA TRP A 76 -10.90 -14.87 0.26
C TRP A 76 -11.36 -15.05 1.70
N LEU A 77 -11.25 -16.27 2.24
CA LEU A 77 -11.61 -16.54 3.64
C LEU A 77 -10.75 -15.71 4.60
N ILE A 78 -9.44 -15.63 4.34
CA ILE A 78 -8.50 -14.84 5.15
C ILE A 78 -8.88 -13.35 5.07
N SER A 79 -9.07 -12.80 3.87
CA SER A 79 -9.42 -11.39 3.68
C SER A 79 -10.73 -11.01 4.36
N ILE A 80 -11.78 -11.83 4.22
CA ILE A 80 -13.07 -11.60 4.87
C ILE A 80 -12.94 -11.70 6.39
N THR A 81 -12.22 -12.70 6.90
CA THR A 81 -12.02 -12.89 8.34
C THR A 81 -11.28 -11.70 8.96
N ILE A 82 -10.21 -11.24 8.33
CA ILE A 82 -9.45 -10.06 8.77
C ILE A 82 -10.32 -8.80 8.71
N GLY A 83 -11.08 -8.62 7.62
CA GLY A 83 -12.00 -7.48 7.49
C GLY A 83 -13.07 -7.47 8.58
N LEU A 84 -13.71 -8.60 8.86
CA LEU A 84 -14.69 -8.74 9.94
C LEU A 84 -14.06 -8.49 11.31
N LEU A 85 -12.82 -8.93 11.54
CA LEU A 85 -12.10 -8.66 12.78
C LEU A 85 -11.92 -7.14 12.99
N PHE A 86 -11.55 -6.38 11.95
CA PHE A 86 -11.44 -4.92 12.05
C PHE A 86 -12.80 -4.23 12.23
N VAL A 87 -13.84 -4.67 11.55
CA VAL A 87 -15.19 -4.13 11.75
C VAL A 87 -15.65 -4.37 13.19
N PHE A 88 -15.39 -5.57 13.72
CA PHE A 88 -15.70 -5.93 15.10
C PHE A 88 -14.93 -5.06 16.10
N THR A 89 -13.62 -4.85 15.91
CA THR A 89 -12.83 -4.01 16.82
C THR A 89 -13.30 -2.56 16.80
N ILE A 90 -13.65 -2.01 15.64
CA ILE A 90 -14.20 -0.65 15.52
C ILE A 90 -15.57 -0.55 16.21
N ALA A 91 -16.46 -1.52 15.99
CA ALA A 91 -17.76 -1.55 16.63
C ALA A 91 -17.63 -1.65 18.16
N LEU A 92 -16.74 -2.50 18.66
CA LEU A 92 -16.45 -2.64 20.08
C LEU A 92 -15.88 -1.34 20.66
N ALA A 93 -14.92 -0.70 19.97
CA ALA A 93 -14.35 0.57 20.41
C ALA A 93 -15.41 1.68 20.51
N ASN A 94 -16.30 1.78 19.51
CA ASN A 94 -17.40 2.73 19.53
C ASN A 94 -18.40 2.45 20.65
N TYR A 95 -18.71 1.18 20.90
CA TYR A 95 -19.58 0.78 22.01
C TYR A 95 -18.98 1.14 23.37
N LEU A 96 -17.69 0.84 23.58
CA LEU A 96 -17.00 1.17 24.83
C LEU A 96 -16.91 2.69 25.06
N LYS A 97 -16.73 3.47 24.00
CA LYS A 97 -16.60 4.94 24.09
C LYS A 97 -17.95 5.65 24.28
N ASN A 98 -18.94 5.31 23.47
CA ASN A 98 -20.19 6.06 23.37
C ASN A 98 -21.39 5.37 24.05
N LYS A 99 -21.20 4.15 24.57
CA LYS A 99 -22.25 3.25 25.10
C LYS A 99 -23.38 2.89 24.13
N HIS A 100 -23.25 3.32 22.87
CA HIS A 100 -24.17 3.04 21.78
C HIS A 100 -23.37 2.75 20.51
N LEU A 101 -23.88 1.82 19.71
CA LEU A 101 -23.36 1.60 18.36
C LEU A 101 -23.87 2.72 17.46
N GLN A 102 -22.96 3.58 17.00
CA GLN A 102 -23.28 4.64 16.05
C GLN A 102 -22.49 4.39 14.76
N PHE A 103 -23.22 4.28 13.66
CA PHE A 103 -22.67 4.22 12.30
C PHE A 103 -23.10 5.49 11.58
N ASN A 104 -22.40 6.60 11.84
CA ASN A 104 -22.64 7.84 11.13
C ASN A 104 -21.79 7.85 9.86
N THR A 105 -22.43 7.73 8.70
CA THR A 105 -21.76 7.85 7.40
C THR A 105 -22.22 9.15 6.72
N THR A 106 -21.30 10.09 6.54
CA THR A 106 -21.57 11.32 5.76
C THR A 106 -21.45 11.09 4.25
N GLN A 107 -20.77 10.01 3.86
CA GLN A 107 -20.51 9.60 2.48
C GLN A 107 -21.38 8.39 2.11
N PRO A 108 -21.82 8.26 0.84
CA PRO A 108 -22.47 7.05 0.36
C PRO A 108 -21.58 5.82 0.58
N ILE A 109 -22.16 4.73 1.08
CA ILE A 109 -21.43 3.47 1.37
C ILE A 109 -20.65 2.98 0.14
N LEU A 110 -21.24 3.07 -1.06
CA LEU A 110 -20.58 2.69 -2.30
C LEU A 110 -19.28 3.47 -2.54
N MET A 111 -19.28 4.77 -2.22
CA MET A 111 -18.10 5.62 -2.38
C MET A 111 -17.00 5.20 -1.41
N ILE A 112 -17.34 4.92 -0.15
CA ILE A 112 -16.40 4.44 0.87
C ILE A 112 -15.75 3.13 0.43
N VAL A 113 -16.55 2.20 -0.11
CA VAL A 113 -16.05 0.92 -0.61
C VAL A 113 -15.07 1.13 -1.78
N VAL A 114 -15.45 1.94 -2.77
CA VAL A 114 -14.58 2.23 -3.93
C VAL A 114 -13.27 2.86 -3.50
N LEU A 115 -13.32 3.85 -2.59
CA LEU A 115 -12.12 4.51 -2.06
C LEU A 115 -11.23 3.51 -1.31
N ALA A 116 -11.80 2.72 -0.39
CA ALA A 116 -11.04 1.72 0.37
C ALA A 116 -10.35 0.70 -0.53
N PHE A 117 -11.02 0.23 -1.59
CA PHE A 117 -10.41 -0.67 -2.57
C PHE A 117 -9.30 0.01 -3.36
N ALA A 118 -9.52 1.23 -3.85
CA ALA A 118 -8.53 1.95 -4.64
C ALA A 118 -7.27 2.27 -3.82
N THR A 119 -7.46 2.76 -2.59
CA THR A 119 -6.37 3.03 -1.64
C THR A 119 -5.63 1.74 -1.31
N GLY A 120 -6.34 0.69 -0.92
CA GLY A 120 -5.74 -0.59 -0.54
C GLY A 120 -4.94 -1.22 -1.68
N ILE A 121 -5.46 -1.22 -2.91
CA ILE A 121 -4.74 -1.73 -4.09
C ILE A 121 -3.46 -0.92 -4.31
N THR A 122 -3.56 0.41 -4.28
CA THR A 122 -2.43 1.31 -4.53
C THR A 122 -1.30 1.12 -3.52
N GLU A 123 -1.67 1.00 -2.24
CA GLU A 123 -0.74 0.79 -1.14
C GLU A 123 -0.11 -0.61 -1.17
N GLU A 124 -0.88 -1.65 -1.48
CA GLU A 124 -0.36 -3.01 -1.61
C GLU A 124 0.58 -3.16 -2.82
N ILE A 125 0.32 -2.46 -3.93
CA ILE A 125 1.23 -2.43 -5.09
C ILE A 125 2.60 -1.88 -4.68
N LEU A 126 2.63 -0.76 -3.95
CA LEU A 126 3.88 -0.12 -3.52
C LEU A 126 4.58 -0.94 -2.41
N SER A 127 3.86 -1.30 -1.37
CA SER A 127 4.45 -1.89 -0.16
C SER A 127 4.84 -3.36 -0.39
N ARG A 128 3.89 -4.23 -0.70
CA ARG A 128 4.14 -5.67 -0.83
C ARG A 128 4.59 -6.04 -2.22
N GLY A 129 3.88 -5.54 -3.22
CA GLY A 129 4.14 -5.87 -4.62
C GLY A 129 5.51 -5.36 -5.08
N PHE A 130 5.89 -4.14 -4.68
CA PHE A 130 7.17 -3.53 -5.01
C PHE A 130 8.22 -3.73 -3.90
N VAL A 131 8.12 -3.03 -2.77
CA VAL A 131 9.19 -2.95 -1.76
C VAL A 131 9.53 -4.31 -1.15
N LEU A 132 8.57 -5.01 -0.56
CA LEU A 132 8.80 -6.29 0.14
C LEU A 132 9.46 -7.33 -0.77
N LYS A 133 8.96 -7.46 -2.01
CA LYS A 133 9.46 -8.44 -2.96
C LYS A 133 10.94 -8.24 -3.29
N ARG A 134 11.39 -6.99 -3.46
CA ARG A 134 12.81 -6.69 -3.76
C ARG A 134 13.68 -6.83 -2.51
N LEU A 135 13.19 -6.41 -1.34
CA LEU A 135 13.88 -6.65 -0.07
C LEU A 135 14.08 -8.14 0.19
N TYR A 136 13.06 -8.95 -0.09
CA TYR A 136 13.15 -10.40 0.04
C TYR A 136 14.11 -11.03 -0.98
N ALA A 137 14.09 -10.58 -2.23
CA ALA A 137 14.98 -11.09 -3.27
C ALA A 137 16.48 -10.96 -2.89
N ASP A 138 16.87 -9.85 -2.27
CA ASP A 138 18.25 -9.63 -1.83
C ASP A 138 18.57 -10.28 -0.47
N SER A 139 17.69 -10.12 0.53
CA SER A 139 17.96 -10.62 1.89
C SER A 139 17.77 -12.13 2.04
N LYS A 140 16.93 -12.75 1.19
CA LYS A 140 16.44 -14.14 1.28
C LYS A 140 15.82 -14.52 2.64
N ASN A 141 15.61 -13.56 3.52
CA ASN A 141 15.04 -13.74 4.85
C ASN A 141 13.65 -13.09 4.89
N LEU A 142 12.61 -13.91 4.98
CA LEU A 142 11.24 -13.46 4.95
C LEU A 142 10.91 -12.55 6.14
N LEU A 143 11.40 -12.88 7.34
CA LEU A 143 11.10 -12.14 8.56
C LEU A 143 11.73 -10.75 8.50
N SER A 144 13.01 -10.67 8.15
CA SER A 144 13.72 -9.38 8.03
C SER A 144 13.13 -8.50 6.94
N ALA A 145 12.82 -9.06 5.77
CA ALA A 145 12.22 -8.31 4.66
C ALA A 145 10.82 -7.80 5.03
N THR A 146 10.00 -8.63 5.68
CA THR A 146 8.66 -8.24 6.14
C THR A 146 8.73 -7.15 7.19
N PHE A 147 9.59 -7.31 8.19
CA PHE A 147 9.77 -6.33 9.25
C PHE A 147 10.20 -4.96 8.70
N LEU A 148 11.22 -4.94 7.85
CA LEU A 148 11.70 -3.70 7.23
C LEU A 148 10.62 -3.08 6.34
N SER A 149 9.94 -3.88 5.52
CA SER A 149 8.84 -3.39 4.68
C SER A 149 7.71 -2.78 5.49
N SER A 150 7.37 -3.36 6.65
CA SER A 150 6.34 -2.81 7.55
C SER A 150 6.76 -1.48 8.16
N ILE A 151 8.04 -1.31 8.51
CA ILE A 151 8.57 -0.03 8.99
C ILE A 151 8.49 1.03 7.89
N LEU A 152 8.89 0.69 6.65
CA LEU A 152 8.79 1.61 5.52
C LEU A 152 7.33 1.99 5.20
N PHE A 153 6.41 1.04 5.33
CA PHE A 153 4.98 1.31 5.18
C PHE A 153 4.46 2.27 6.27
N PHE A 154 4.88 2.08 7.51
CA PHE A 154 4.54 2.98 8.62
C PHE A 154 5.00 4.42 8.32
N PHE A 155 6.23 4.62 7.85
CA PHE A 155 6.74 5.96 7.52
C PHE A 155 5.99 6.66 6.38
N LEU A 156 5.29 5.95 5.50
CA LEU A 156 4.43 6.58 4.49
C LEU A 156 3.18 7.25 5.08
N HIS A 157 2.82 6.89 6.32
CA HIS A 157 1.60 7.35 7.01
C HIS A 157 1.87 8.37 8.12
N VAL A 158 3.14 8.61 8.47
CA VAL A 158 3.56 9.62 9.45
C VAL A 158 3.69 10.97 8.76
#